data_AF-A0AAV0PZZ1-F1
#
_entry.id   AF-A0AAV0PZZ1-F1
#
_cell.length_a   1.000
_cell.length_b   1.000
_cell.length_c   1.000
_cell.angle_alpha   90.00
_cell.angle_beta   90.00
_cell.angle_gamma   90.00
#
_symmetry.space_group_name_H-M   'P 1'
#
loop_
_entity.id
_entity.type
_entity.pdbx_description
1 polymer ?
#
loop_
_entity_poly.entity_id
_entity_poly.type
_entity_poly.pdbx_seq_one_letter_code
_entity_poly.pdbx_strand_id
1 'polypeptide(L)'
;MECSLFGNLSQRKAVTSGAFPDSPFFNAFAEMARRVWVLNLLALSFGQQLHIFQVRKNCRFSEVYMESVSDDAMAEIPGAGVDLRVGFTVIPGFKIGKTVIQSQVYLTPAGKSPVRR
;
A
#
# COMPACT_ATOMS: atom_id res chain seq x y z
N MET A 1 14.49 -16.26 8.91
CA MET A 1 14.90 -14.84 9.05
C MET A 1 15.69 -14.63 10.34
N GLU A 2 15.15 -14.95 11.52
CA GLU A 2 15.83 -14.79 12.83
C GLU A 2 17.18 -15.54 12.98
N CYS A 3 17.28 -16.82 12.57
CA CYS A 3 18.57 -17.53 12.57
C CYS A 3 19.62 -16.88 11.66
N SER A 4 19.20 -16.21 10.58
CA SER A 4 20.11 -15.56 9.63
C SER A 4 20.61 -14.22 10.17
N LEU A 5 19.81 -13.53 10.98
CA LEU A 5 20.15 -12.22 11.57
C LEU A 5 20.97 -12.35 12.85
N PHE A 6 20.65 -13.35 13.70
CA PHE A 6 21.23 -13.48 15.04
C PHE A 6 22.05 -14.76 15.22
N GLY A 7 22.11 -15.64 14.22
CA GLY A 7 22.80 -16.93 14.30
C GLY A 7 22.15 -17.94 15.25
N ASN A 8 21.03 -17.59 15.89
CA ASN A 8 20.35 -18.42 16.88
C ASN A 8 18.84 -18.11 16.97
N LEU A 9 18.12 -18.91 17.76
CA LEU A 9 16.67 -18.79 18.04
C LEU A 9 16.37 -18.40 19.49
N SER A 10 17.36 -17.91 20.25
CA SER A 10 17.19 -17.66 21.68
C SER A 10 16.20 -16.54 21.96
N GLN A 11 16.21 -15.47 21.14
CA GLN A 11 15.26 -14.36 21.24
C GLN A 11 13.81 -14.84 21.07
N ARG A 12 13.55 -15.70 20.08
CA ARG A 12 12.19 -16.26 19.88
C ARG A 12 11.74 -17.10 21.05
N LYS A 13 12.63 -17.91 21.62
CA LYS A 13 12.30 -18.71 22.81
C LYS A 13 11.93 -17.81 23.99
N ALA A 14 12.69 -16.74 24.23
CA ALA A 14 12.40 -15.76 25.27
C ALA A 14 11.04 -15.07 25.05
N VAL A 15 10.77 -14.58 23.85
CA VAL A 15 9.48 -13.93 23.53
C VAL A 15 8.32 -14.91 23.68
N THR A 16 8.48 -16.16 23.25
CA THR A 16 7.44 -17.21 23.35
C THR A 16 7.13 -17.57 24.81
N SER A 17 8.14 -17.51 25.70
CA SER A 17 7.94 -17.69 27.14
C SER A 17 7.40 -16.44 27.84
N GLY A 18 7.08 -15.36 27.11
CA GLY A 18 6.61 -14.09 27.67
C GLY A 18 7.72 -13.22 28.26
N ALA A 19 8.99 -13.56 28.03
CA ALA A 19 10.14 -12.77 28.43
C ALA A 19 10.57 -11.81 27.30
N PHE A 20 11.02 -10.62 27.68
CA PHE A 20 11.52 -9.64 26.71
C PHE A 20 13.03 -9.78 26.54
N PRO A 21 13.54 -9.95 25.31
CA PRO A 21 14.98 -10.04 25.10
C PRO A 21 15.65 -8.69 25.40
N ASP A 22 16.58 -8.66 26.36
CA ASP A 22 17.39 -7.47 26.62
C ASP A 22 18.55 -7.38 25.62
N SER A 23 18.19 -7.04 24.38
CA SER A 23 19.15 -6.85 23.30
C SER A 23 19.01 -5.44 22.73
N PRO A 24 20.12 -4.79 22.31
CA PRO A 24 20.05 -3.44 21.76
C PRO A 24 19.15 -3.36 20.53
N PHE A 25 19.10 -4.42 19.72
CA PHE A 25 18.17 -4.52 18.59
C PHE A 25 16.70 -4.51 19.03
N PHE A 26 16.33 -5.35 20.01
CA PHE A 26 14.96 -5.41 20.50
C PHE A 26 14.52 -4.08 21.12
N ASN A 27 15.41 -3.43 21.88
CA ASN A 27 15.12 -2.13 22.47
C ASN A 27 14.89 -1.06 21.40
N ALA A 28 15.75 -0.99 20.38
CA ALA A 28 15.56 -0.07 19.25
C ALA A 28 14.28 -0.36 18.46
N PHE A 29 13.98 -1.64 18.22
CA PHE A 29 12.74 -2.06 17.54
C PHE A 29 11.50 -1.70 18.35
N ALA A 30 11.49 -1.99 19.66
CA ALA A 30 10.39 -1.67 20.56
C ALA A 30 10.16 -0.16 20.66
N GLU A 31 11.23 0.63 20.71
CA GLU A 31 11.13 2.09 20.70
C GLU A 31 10.55 2.61 19.39
N MET A 32 11.01 2.10 18.24
CA MET A 32 10.46 2.42 16.93
C MET A 32 8.97 2.07 16.86
N ALA A 33 8.61 0.84 17.25
CA ALA A 33 7.22 0.37 17.26
C ALA A 33 6.33 1.25 18.15
N ARG A 34 6.81 1.65 19.34
CA ARG A 34 6.11 2.57 20.23
C ARG A 34 5.89 3.94 19.59
N ARG A 35 6.91 4.50 18.92
CA ARG A 35 6.80 5.80 18.23
C ARG A 35 5.78 5.73 17.10
N VAL A 36 5.81 4.67 16.28
CA VAL A 36 4.84 4.42 15.20
C VAL A 36 3.43 4.25 15.78
N TRP A 37 3.29 3.51 16.89
CA TRP A 37 2.00 3.32 17.57
C TRP A 37 1.41 4.64 18.07
N VAL A 38 2.20 5.46 18.76
CA VAL A 38 1.76 6.77 19.25
C VAL A 38 1.42 7.71 18.09
N LEU A 39 2.21 7.70 17.01
CA LEU A 39 1.90 8.47 15.80
C LEU A 39 0.57 8.04 15.19
N ASN A 40 0.29 6.73 15.14
CA ASN A 40 -0.99 6.22 14.66
C ASN A 40 -2.15 6.61 15.59
N LEU A 41 -1.97 6.54 16.91
CA LEU A 41 -2.98 7.02 17.88
C LEU A 41 -3.24 8.53 17.75
N LEU A 42 -2.20 9.32 17.51
CA LEU A 42 -2.33 10.75 17.25
C LEU A 42 -3.08 11.00 15.94
N ALA A 43 -2.77 10.27 14.88
CA ALA A 43 -3.51 10.34 13.62
C ALA A 43 -5.01 10.02 13.82
N LEU A 44 -5.33 9.03 14.66
CA LEU A 44 -6.69 8.65 15.02
C LEU A 44 -7.39 9.70 15.90
N SER A 45 -6.67 10.40 16.78
CA SER A 45 -7.27 11.39 17.69
C SER A 45 -7.80 12.64 16.98
N PHE A 46 -7.28 12.95 15.79
CA PHE A 46 -7.80 14.03 14.95
C PHE A 46 -9.22 13.78 14.42
N GLY A 47 -9.78 12.58 14.62
CA GLY A 47 -11.16 12.27 14.23
C GLY A 47 -11.42 12.34 12.73
N GLN A 48 -10.36 12.39 11.92
CA GLN A 48 -10.50 12.43 10.48
C GLN A 48 -10.98 11.07 9.98
N GLN A 49 -12.05 11.08 9.18
CA GLN A 49 -12.51 9.88 8.48
C GLN A 49 -11.44 9.47 7.47
N LEU A 50 -10.65 8.47 7.85
CA LEU A 50 -9.63 7.85 7.03
C LEU A 50 -10.29 6.69 6.29
N HIS A 51 -10.50 6.86 4.99
CA HIS A 51 -11.09 5.85 4.14
C HIS A 51 -10.05 5.38 3.13
N ILE A 52 -9.61 4.13 3.27
CA ILE A 52 -8.75 3.47 2.30
C ILE A 52 -9.63 2.97 1.16
N PHE A 53 -9.27 3.27 -0.09
CA PHE A 53 -9.98 2.74 -1.24
C PHE A 53 -9.00 2.03 -2.18
N GLN A 54 -9.43 0.90 -2.71
CA GLN A 54 -8.70 0.14 -3.70
C GLN A 54 -9.48 0.18 -5.01
N VAL A 55 -8.77 0.50 -6.10
CA VAL A 55 -9.39 0.58 -7.42
C VAL A 55 -9.57 -0.82 -7.98
N ARG A 56 -10.77 -1.12 -8.46
CA ARG A 56 -11.08 -2.42 -9.07
C ARG A 56 -10.40 -2.54 -10.44
N LYS A 57 -10.01 -3.77 -10.77
CA LYS A 57 -9.58 -4.13 -12.12
C LYS A 57 -10.68 -3.80 -13.13
N ASN A 58 -10.28 -3.40 -14.33
CA ASN A 58 -11.13 -3.06 -15.47
C ASN A 58 -11.97 -1.78 -15.30
N CYS A 59 -11.73 -0.98 -14.24
CA CYS A 59 -12.30 0.35 -14.10
C CYS A 59 -11.62 1.34 -15.05
N ARG A 60 -12.36 2.38 -15.45
CA ARG A 60 -11.80 3.51 -16.22
C ARG A 60 -10.81 4.27 -15.34
N PHE A 61 -9.73 4.74 -15.96
CA PHE A 61 -8.78 5.61 -15.30
C PHE A 61 -9.43 6.96 -14.96
N SER A 62 -9.13 7.46 -13.76
CA SER A 62 -9.56 8.78 -13.32
C SER A 62 -8.38 9.48 -12.67
N GLU A 63 -7.83 10.47 -13.35
CA GLU A 63 -6.68 11.26 -12.89
C GLU A 63 -6.94 11.94 -11.53
N VAL A 64 -8.19 12.21 -11.16
CA VAL A 64 -8.53 12.80 -9.85
C VAL A 64 -8.27 11.83 -8.69
N TYR A 65 -8.45 10.52 -8.91
CA TYR A 65 -8.37 9.50 -7.85
C TYR A 65 -7.22 8.50 -8.04
N MET A 66 -6.56 8.53 -9.20
CA MET A 66 -5.61 7.52 -9.62
C MET A 66 -4.38 8.16 -10.26
N GLU A 67 -3.22 7.56 -10.02
CA GLU A 67 -1.94 7.92 -10.61
C GLU A 67 -1.41 6.70 -11.37
N SER A 68 -0.96 6.89 -12.62
CA SER A 68 -0.34 5.81 -13.39
C SER A 68 1.09 5.60 -12.92
N VAL A 69 1.49 4.36 -12.63
CA VAL A 69 2.88 4.04 -12.25
C VAL A 69 3.79 3.87 -13.48
N SER A 70 3.24 4.01 -14.68
CA SER A 70 3.97 3.85 -15.93
C SER A 70 3.65 5.04 -16.83
N ASP A 71 4.63 5.94 -17.02
CA ASP A 71 4.51 7.11 -17.89
C ASP A 71 4.41 6.72 -19.37
N ASP A 72 5.10 5.66 -19.78
CA ASP A 72 5.17 5.23 -21.19
C ASP A 72 3.82 4.74 -21.73
N ALA A 73 2.94 4.21 -20.87
CA ALA A 73 1.61 3.77 -21.28
C ALA A 73 0.70 4.93 -21.74
N MET A 74 0.98 6.17 -21.31
CA MET A 74 0.25 7.37 -21.73
C MET A 74 0.91 8.04 -22.94
N ALA A 75 2.24 7.95 -23.07
CA ALA A 75 3.00 8.59 -24.15
C ALA A 75 2.99 7.79 -25.47
N GLU A 76 2.89 6.46 -25.41
CA GLU A 76 2.97 5.60 -26.60
C GLU A 76 1.65 5.39 -27.35
N ILE A 77 0.53 6.01 -26.91
CA ILE A 77 -0.76 5.76 -27.55
C ILE A 77 -1.24 6.98 -28.36
N PRO A 78 -1.08 6.95 -29.69
CA PRO A 78 -1.51 8.04 -30.55
C PRO A 78 -3.04 8.02 -30.65
N GLY A 79 -3.66 9.11 -30.22
CA GLY A 79 -5.09 9.36 -30.40
C GLY A 79 -5.89 9.22 -29.10
N ALA A 80 -6.65 10.27 -28.80
CA ALA A 80 -7.54 10.44 -27.66
C ALA A 80 -8.75 9.47 -27.63
N GLY A 81 -8.53 8.17 -27.89
CA GLY A 81 -9.60 7.19 -28.13
C GLY A 81 -9.35 5.75 -27.63
N VAL A 82 -8.22 5.45 -26.99
CA VAL A 82 -8.01 4.16 -26.31
C VAL A 82 -8.67 4.18 -24.93
N ASP A 83 -9.64 3.31 -24.71
CA ASP A 83 -10.26 3.07 -23.40
C ASP A 83 -9.21 2.42 -22.47
N LEU A 84 -8.47 3.23 -21.73
CA LEU A 84 -7.47 2.76 -20.77
C LEU A 84 -8.15 2.32 -19.48
N ARG A 85 -7.82 1.10 -19.07
CA ARG A 85 -8.44 0.45 -17.93
C ARG A 85 -7.40 0.01 -16.93
N VAL A 86 -7.79 0.07 -15.67
CA VAL A 86 -6.97 -0.36 -14.55
C VAL A 86 -6.72 -1.86 -14.65
N GLY A 87 -5.47 -2.26 -14.87
CA GLY A 87 -5.05 -3.65 -14.83
C GLY A 87 -5.05 -4.18 -13.39
N PHE A 88 -4.41 -3.44 -12.48
CA PHE A 88 -4.37 -3.72 -11.04
C PHE A 88 -3.93 -2.48 -10.25
N THR A 89 -4.19 -2.50 -8.94
CA THR A 89 -3.72 -1.47 -7.99
C THR A 89 -2.38 -1.89 -7.40
N VAL A 90 -1.38 -1.00 -7.48
CA VAL A 90 -0.06 -1.18 -6.85
C VAL A 90 -0.10 -0.67 -5.40
N ILE A 91 -0.61 0.56 -5.23
CA ILE A 91 -0.77 1.19 -3.91
C ILE A 91 -2.23 1.66 -3.77
N PRO A 92 -2.93 1.29 -2.68
CA PRO A 92 -4.28 1.79 -2.44
C PRO A 92 -4.28 3.32 -2.27
N GLY A 93 -5.40 3.94 -2.61
CA GLY A 93 -5.61 5.36 -2.36
C GLY A 93 -6.15 5.60 -0.95
N PHE A 94 -5.98 6.84 -0.48
CA PHE A 94 -6.44 7.23 0.85
C PHE A 94 -7.28 8.50 0.74
N LYS A 95 -8.41 8.52 1.45
CA LYS A 95 -9.20 9.73 1.64
C LYS A 95 -9.15 10.12 3.10
N ILE A 96 -8.68 11.34 3.36
CA ILE A 96 -8.51 11.91 4.70
C ILE A 96 -9.39 13.17 4.76
N GLY A 97 -10.62 13.03 5.26
CA GLY A 97 -11.60 14.11 5.22
C GLY A 97 -11.93 14.55 3.78
N LYS A 98 -11.45 15.74 3.39
CA LYS A 98 -11.63 16.30 2.03
C LYS A 98 -10.42 16.06 1.11
N THR A 99 -9.28 15.67 1.67
CA THR A 99 -8.06 15.41 0.91
C THR A 99 -8.08 14.00 0.35
N VAL A 100 -7.74 13.85 -0.92
CA VAL A 100 -7.60 12.56 -1.60
C VAL A 100 -6.12 12.37 -1.96
N ILE A 101 -5.55 11.27 -1.52
CA ILE A 101 -4.28 10.74 -1.97
C ILE A 101 -4.61 9.68 -3.02
N GLN A 102 -4.11 9.88 -4.24
CA GLN A 102 -4.42 9.04 -5.39
C GLN A 102 -3.92 7.61 -5.18
N SER A 103 -4.67 6.65 -5.74
CA SER A 103 -4.25 5.25 -5.79
C SER A 103 -3.31 5.05 -6.97
N GLN A 104 -2.17 4.42 -6.73
CA GLN A 104 -1.25 4.07 -7.82
C GLN A 104 -1.73 2.81 -8.53
N VAL A 105 -2.00 2.95 -9.82
CA VAL A 105 -2.59 1.91 -10.65
C VAL A 105 -1.74 1.64 -11.88
N TYR A 106 -1.71 0.39 -12.30
CA TYR A 106 -1.15 0.02 -13.59
C TYR A 106 -2.26 0.05 -14.63
N LEU A 107 -1.99 0.71 -15.77
CA LEU A 107 -2.96 0.87 -16.85
C LEU A 107 -2.71 -0.14 -17.96
N THR A 108 -3.80 -0.63 -18.54
CA THR A 108 -3.80 -1.55 -19.67
C THR A 108 -4.80 -1.06 -20.71
N PRO A 109 -4.52 -1.17 -22.01
CA PRO A 109 -5.52 -0.94 -23.03
C PRO A 109 -6.71 -1.88 -22.82
N ALA A 110 -7.95 -1.40 -23.00
CA ALA A 110 -9.12 -2.27 -22.96
C ALA A 110 -9.00 -3.36 -24.04
N GLY A 111 -8.66 -4.57 -23.64
CA GLY A 111 -8.81 -5.73 -24.50
C GLY A 111 -10.29 -5.90 -24.85
N LYS A 112 -10.61 -6.11 -26.13
CA LYS A 112 -11.94 -6.57 -26.54
C LYS A 112 -12.24 -7.84 -25.76
N SER A 113 -13.17 -7.78 -24.81
CA SER A 113 -13.66 -8.97 -24.11
C SER A 113 -14.16 -9.96 -25.17
N PRO A 114 -13.67 -11.22 -25.23
CA PRO A 114 -14.28 -12.19 -26.13
C PRO A 114 -15.74 -12.34 -25.72
N VAL A 115 -16.64 -12.15 -26.69
CA VAL A 115 -18.07 -12.40 -26.55
C VAL A 115 -18.23 -13.80 -25.97
N ARG A 116 -18.74 -13.87 -24.75
CA ARG A 116 -19.13 -15.13 -24.12
C ARG A 116 -20.43 -15.55 -24.81
N ARG A 117 -20.31 -16.40 -25.84
CA ARG A 117 -21.44 -17.14 -26.43
C ARG A 117 -22.00 -18.12 -25.41
#